data_AF-A0A7X1J932-F1
#
_entry.id   AF-A0A7X1J932-F1
#
_cell.length_a   1.000
_cell.length_b   1.000
_cell.length_c   1.000
_cell.angle_alpha   90.00
_cell.angle_beta   90.00
_cell.angle_gamma   90.00
#
_symmetry.space_group_name_H-M   'P 1'
#
loop_
_entity.id
_entity.type
_entity.pdbx_description
1 polymer ?
#
loop_
_entity_poly.entity_id
_entity_poly.type
_entity_poly.pdbx_seq_one_letter_code
_entity_poly.pdbx_strand_id
1 'polypeptide(L)'
;MSERAAPFYCPYCGDEDLRPSEQGHGAWECAACNRAFQLKFLGLLARGVSGRSAPVSSDRARGGPDEGGAEHGRSLETGFSAPEASALQKRSLQPTEAGGDEA
;
A
#
# COMPACT_ATOMS: atom_id res chain seq x y z
N MET A 1 21.21 14.06 -7.21
CA MET A 1 20.82 12.66 -6.89
C MET A 1 20.10 12.13 -8.12
N SER A 2 20.68 11.21 -8.89
CA SER A 2 20.04 10.69 -10.11
C SER A 2 18.81 9.86 -9.75
N GLU A 3 17.62 10.40 -10.01
CA GLU A 3 16.31 9.78 -9.78
C GLU A 3 15.99 8.57 -10.70
N ARG A 4 17.01 7.85 -11.17
CA ARG A 4 16.83 6.75 -12.12
C ARG A 4 16.68 5.44 -11.37
N ALA A 5 15.47 5.14 -10.91
CA ALA A 5 15.12 3.81 -10.45
C ALA A 5 15.11 2.84 -11.65
N ALA A 6 15.87 1.76 -11.56
CA ALA A 6 15.81 0.68 -12.53
C ALA A 6 14.71 -0.31 -12.12
N PRO A 7 13.84 -0.74 -13.06
CA PRO A 7 12.98 -1.89 -12.83
C PRO A 7 13.84 -3.16 -12.73
N PHE A 8 13.45 -4.09 -11.87
CA PHE A 8 14.12 -5.40 -11.76
C PHE A 8 13.50 -6.46 -12.68
N TYR A 9 12.20 -6.35 -12.98
CA TYR A 9 11.45 -7.33 -13.78
C TYR A 9 10.67 -6.67 -14.91
N CYS A 10 10.65 -7.30 -16.08
CA CYS A 10 9.86 -6.87 -17.21
C CYS A 10 8.37 -6.97 -16.86
N PRO A 11 7.57 -5.89 -16.98
CA PRO A 11 6.15 -5.93 -16.66
C PRO A 11 5.32 -6.82 -17.60
N TYR A 12 5.93 -7.31 -18.69
CA TYR A 12 5.25 -8.12 -19.70
C TYR A 12 5.58 -9.61 -19.62
N CYS A 13 6.84 -9.99 -19.37
CA CYS A 13 7.25 -11.41 -19.34
C CYS A 13 7.86 -11.87 -18.01
N GLY A 14 8.15 -10.95 -17.08
CA GLY A 14 8.77 -11.27 -15.79
C GLY A 14 10.27 -11.56 -15.84
N ASP A 15 10.92 -11.39 -16.99
CA ASP A 15 12.37 -11.57 -17.14
C ASP A 15 13.16 -10.37 -16.61
N GLU A 16 14.44 -10.58 -16.28
CA GLU A 16 15.35 -9.60 -15.66
C GLU A 16 16.32 -8.94 -16.66
N ASP A 17 16.38 -9.39 -17.93
CA ASP A 17 17.24 -8.80 -18.97
C ASP A 17 16.66 -7.47 -19.50
N LEU A 18 16.71 -6.45 -18.63
CA LEU A 18 16.25 -5.08 -18.87
C LEU A 18 17.42 -4.12 -19.09
N ARG A 19 17.34 -3.32 -20.16
CA ARG A 19 18.36 -2.32 -20.51
C ARG A 19 17.74 -0.94 -20.70
N PRO A 20 18.44 0.14 -20.37
CA PRO A 20 18.00 1.49 -20.73
C PRO A 20 17.93 1.63 -22.24
N SER A 21 16.82 2.19 -22.74
CA SER A 21 16.65 2.45 -24.17
C SER A 21 17.16 3.85 -24.54
N GLU A 22 17.64 3.99 -25.77
CA GLU A 22 18.10 5.27 -26.35
C GLU A 22 16.96 6.26 -26.61
N GLN A 23 15.69 5.83 -26.52
CA GLN A 23 14.52 6.70 -26.70
C GLN A 23 14.37 7.79 -25.62
N GLY A 24 15.15 7.73 -24.53
CA GLY A 24 15.32 8.84 -23.60
C GLY A 24 15.25 8.48 -22.12
N HIS A 25 14.96 9.47 -21.29
CA HIS A 25 14.92 9.29 -19.84
C HIS A 25 13.77 8.35 -19.42
N GLY A 26 14.10 7.37 -18.58
CA GLY A 26 13.14 6.37 -18.11
C GLY A 26 12.68 5.36 -19.15
N ALA A 27 13.22 5.37 -20.37
CA ALA A 27 12.95 4.35 -21.39
C ALA A 27 13.75 3.07 -21.10
N TRP A 28 13.10 1.93 -21.25
CA TRP A 28 13.66 0.60 -20.99
C TRP A 28 13.22 -0.38 -22.08
N GLU A 29 14.07 -1.35 -22.37
CA GLU A 29 13.80 -2.46 -23.27
C GLU A 29 14.10 -3.79 -22.58
N CYS A 30 13.29 -4.81 -22.88
CA CYS A 30 13.51 -6.18 -22.43
C CYS A 30 14.05 -7.02 -23.58
N ALA A 31 15.23 -7.62 -23.43
CA ALA A 31 15.83 -8.44 -24.47
C ALA A 31 15.13 -9.80 -24.63
N ALA A 32 14.53 -10.34 -23.56
CA ALA A 32 13.85 -11.63 -23.58
C ALA A 32 12.55 -11.63 -24.42
N CYS A 33 11.76 -10.56 -24.34
CA CYS A 33 10.48 -10.46 -25.08
C CYS A 33 10.44 -9.32 -26.11
N ASN A 34 11.57 -8.62 -26.31
CA ASN A 34 11.76 -7.55 -27.29
C ASN A 34 10.71 -6.42 -27.20
N ARG A 35 10.32 -6.02 -25.98
CA ARG A 35 9.37 -4.91 -25.74
C ARG A 35 10.08 -3.72 -25.12
N ALA A 36 9.76 -2.53 -25.61
CA ALA A 36 10.18 -1.26 -25.03
C ALA A 36 9.03 -0.61 -24.26
N PHE A 37 9.35 0.07 -23.15
CA PHE A 37 8.40 0.79 -22.30
C PHE A 37 9.08 1.96 -21.59
N GLN A 38 8.29 2.89 -21.05
CA GLN A 38 8.80 4.05 -20.31
C GLN A 38 8.25 4.09 -18.88
N LEU A 39 9.13 4.35 -17.92
CA LEU A 39 8.78 4.57 -16.52
C LEU A 39 8.81 6.06 -16.18
N LYS A 40 7.88 6.47 -15.32
CA LYS A 40 7.79 7.83 -14.81
C LYS A 40 7.64 7.80 -13.30
N PHE A 41 8.52 8.49 -12.59
CA PHE A 41 8.31 8.80 -11.19
C PHE A 41 7.25 9.89 -11.06
N LEU A 42 6.20 9.63 -10.29
CA LEU A 42 5.08 10.57 -10.09
C LEU A 42 5.20 11.37 -8.79
N GLY A 43 6.24 11.13 -7.99
CA GLY A 43 6.35 11.67 -6.63
C GLY A 43 5.83 10.71 -5.55
N LEU A 44 5.89 11.17 -4.31
CA LEU A 44 5.30 10.46 -3.16
C LEU A 44 3.79 10.72 -3.13
N LEU A 45 3.00 9.65 -3.03
CA LEU A 45 1.54 9.76 -2.92
C LEU A 45 1.14 10.27 -1.53
N ALA A 46 0.10 11.11 -1.44
CA ALA A 46 -0.35 11.74 -0.19
C ALA A 46 -0.58 10.75 0.97
N ARG A 47 -1.09 9.55 0.67
CA ARG A 47 -1.27 8.46 1.65
C ARG A 47 0.02 8.01 2.36
N GLY A 48 1.17 8.22 1.73
CA GLY A 48 2.49 7.87 2.29
C GLY A 48 3.17 9.01 3.05
N VAL A 49 2.66 10.26 2.94
CA VAL A 49 3.21 11.44 3.65
C VAL A 49 2.31 11.90 4.81
N SER A 50 1.04 11.49 4.86
CA SER A 50 0.17 11.67 6.03
C SER A 50 0.76 10.91 7.20
N GLY A 51 1.55 11.64 7.99
CA GLY A 51 2.39 11.10 9.03
C GLY A 51 1.65 10.11 9.91
N ARG A 52 2.27 8.95 10.09
CA ARG A 52 2.16 8.17 11.32
C ARG A 52 2.82 8.98 12.46
N SER A 53 2.41 10.23 12.64
CA SER A 53 2.59 10.96 13.88
C SER A 53 1.50 10.42 14.80
N ALA A 54 1.77 9.24 15.37
CA ALA A 54 1.02 8.82 16.54
C ALA A 54 1.05 10.01 17.53
N PRO A 55 -0.09 10.41 18.11
CA PRO A 55 -0.07 11.45 19.13
C PRO A 55 0.86 10.94 20.23
N VAL A 56 2.00 11.60 20.41
CA VAL A 56 2.75 11.51 21.66
C VAL A 56 1.80 12.06 22.70
N SER A 57 1.16 11.16 23.44
CA SER A 57 0.34 11.51 24.58
C SER A 57 1.31 12.09 25.62
N SER A 58 1.41 13.42 25.64
CA SER A 58 2.08 14.17 26.70
C SER A 58 1.22 14.12 27.97
N ASP A 59 0.89 12.91 28.41
CA ASP A 59 0.40 12.64 29.75
C ASP A 59 1.40 11.69 30.43
N ARG A 60 2.65 12.18 30.54
CA ARG A 60 3.49 11.78 31.66
C ARG A 60 3.31 12.85 32.72
N ALA A 61 2.21 12.71 33.44
CA ALA A 61 1.98 13.29 34.75
C ALA A 61 3.29 13.28 35.56
N ARG A 62 3.79 14.48 35.87
CA ARG A 62 4.82 14.66 36.88
C ARG A 62 4.14 14.36 38.22
N GLY A 63 4.55 13.26 38.85
CA GLY A 63 3.96 12.77 40.10
C GLY A 63 3.87 13.85 41.18
N GLY A 64 2.69 13.98 41.77
CA GLY A 64 2.47 14.70 43.03
C GLY A 64 2.72 13.76 44.23
N PRO A 65 3.13 14.30 45.38
CA PRO A 65 3.29 13.49 46.59
C PRO A 65 1.92 13.09 47.16
N ASP A 66 2.00 11.95 47.84
CA ASP A 66 1.00 11.22 48.61
C ASP A 66 0.12 12.09 49.52
N GLU A 67 -1.14 11.68 49.75
CA GLU A 67 -1.81 11.56 51.07
C GLU A 67 -3.27 11.02 50.92
N GLY A 68 -3.65 10.03 51.73
CA GLY A 68 -5.03 9.83 52.24
C GLY A 68 -5.99 8.92 51.46
N GLY A 69 -6.28 7.73 52.01
CA GLY A 69 -7.17 6.73 51.43
C GLY A 69 -8.68 6.90 51.69
N ALA A 70 -9.47 6.06 51.01
CA ALA A 70 -10.75 5.48 51.45
C ALA A 70 -11.31 4.53 50.36
N GLU A 71 -11.27 3.25 50.66
CA GLU A 71 -12.13 2.14 50.23
C GLU A 71 -13.59 2.47 49.84
N HIS A 72 -14.09 1.84 48.76
CA HIS A 72 -15.30 0.98 48.69
C HIS A 72 -15.94 0.90 47.27
N GLY A 73 -16.09 -0.33 46.75
CA GLY A 73 -17.17 -0.82 45.87
C GLY A 73 -17.31 -0.19 44.47
N ARG A 74 -17.51 -0.90 43.36
CA ARG A 74 -18.18 -2.19 43.12
C ARG A 74 -18.00 -2.56 41.65
N SER A 75 -17.61 -3.80 41.43
CA SER A 75 -18.07 -4.74 40.40
C SER A 75 -18.90 -4.27 39.18
N LEU A 76 -18.39 -4.65 38.00
CA LEU A 76 -19.06 -5.18 36.79
C LEU A 76 -19.57 -4.19 35.73
N GLU A 77 -18.85 -4.09 34.62
CA GLU A 77 -19.42 -4.28 33.27
C GLU A 77 -18.33 -4.40 32.19
N THR A 78 -17.86 -5.63 31.96
CA THR A 78 -17.21 -6.02 30.71
C THR A 78 -18.27 -6.06 29.61
N GLY A 79 -18.50 -4.91 28.98
CA GLY A 79 -19.30 -4.79 27.76
C GLY A 79 -18.47 -5.20 26.54
N PHE A 80 -18.39 -6.50 26.28
CA PHE A 80 -17.97 -7.03 24.98
C PHE A 80 -19.03 -6.64 23.94
N SER A 81 -18.67 -5.81 22.96
CA SER A 81 -19.48 -5.63 21.75
C SER A 81 -18.57 -5.70 20.53
N ALA A 82 -18.43 -6.91 20.01
CA ALA A 82 -18.05 -7.12 18.63
C ALA A 82 -19.30 -7.61 17.88
N PRO A 83 -19.74 -6.93 16.83
CA PRO A 83 -20.46 -7.58 15.76
C PRO A 83 -19.51 -8.00 14.63
N GLU A 84 -19.73 -9.25 14.30
CA GLU A 84 -19.18 -10.14 13.29
C GLU A 84 -19.12 -9.59 11.85
N ALA A 85 -18.27 -10.27 11.09
CA ALA A 85 -18.06 -10.18 9.66
C ALA A 85 -19.33 -10.14 8.78
N SER A 86 -19.27 -9.34 7.72
CA SER A 86 -19.96 -9.67 6.47
C SER A 86 -19.14 -9.06 5.31
N ALA A 87 -18.39 -9.90 4.60
CA ALA A 87 -18.84 -10.57 3.39
C ALA A 87 -18.45 -9.79 2.12
N LEU A 88 -17.25 -10.08 1.62
CA LEU A 88 -17.06 -10.65 0.28
C LEU A 88 -18.07 -10.24 -0.80
N GLN A 89 -17.81 -9.14 -1.53
CA GLN A 89 -18.37 -8.93 -2.86
C GLN A 89 -17.32 -9.20 -3.94
N LYS A 90 -17.01 -10.49 -4.09
CA LYS A 90 -16.51 -11.05 -5.36
C LYS A 90 -17.59 -10.82 -6.43
N ARG A 91 -17.41 -9.80 -7.25
CA ARG A 91 -18.13 -9.68 -8.52
C ARG A 91 -17.19 -10.16 -9.63
N SER A 92 -17.06 -11.47 -9.71
CA SER A 92 -16.73 -12.15 -10.97
C SER A 92 -17.96 -12.09 -11.88
N LEU A 93 -17.73 -11.90 -13.18
CA LEU A 93 -18.52 -12.28 -14.37
C LEU A 93 -18.33 -11.17 -15.42
N GLN A 94 -17.82 -11.34 -16.64
CA GLN A 94 -17.22 -12.44 -17.42
C GLN A 94 -16.68 -11.75 -18.72
N PRO A 95 -15.66 -12.31 -19.41
CA PRO A 95 -15.28 -11.85 -20.75
C PRO A 95 -16.32 -12.32 -21.79
N THR A 96 -16.72 -11.44 -22.72
CA THR A 96 -17.47 -11.85 -23.91
C THR A 96 -16.52 -11.98 -25.07
N GLU A 97 -16.19 -13.22 -25.41
CA GLU A 97 -15.72 -13.62 -26.72
C GLU A 97 -16.75 -13.25 -27.80
N ALA A 98 -16.32 -12.47 -28.79
CA ALA A 98 -17.03 -12.32 -30.07
C ALA A 98 -16.00 -12.56 -31.17
N GLY A 99 -16.01 -13.79 -31.66
CA GLY A 99 -15.40 -14.17 -32.93
C GLY A 99 -16.25 -13.72 -34.12
N GLY A 100 -15.59 -13.66 -35.26
CA GLY A 100 -16.07 -13.30 -36.59
C GLY A 100 -14.88 -12.69 -37.32
N ASP A 101 -14.03 -13.43 -38.02
CA ASP A 101 -14.32 -14.26 -39.20
C ASP A 101 -15.37 -13.59 -40.10
N GLU A 102 -14.91 -13.01 -41.20
CA GLU A 102 -15.49 -13.14 -42.55
C GLU A 102 -14.82 -12.12 -43.51
N ALA A 103 -14.08 -12.70 -44.47
CA ALA A 103 -13.69 -12.23 -45.82
C ALA A 103 -12.86 -10.92 -46.00
#